data_AF-A0A7Z9XDQ1-F1
#
_entry.id   AF-A0A7Z9XDQ1-F1
#
_cell.length_a   1.000
_cell.length_b   1.000
_cell.length_c   1.000
_cell.angle_alpha   90.00
_cell.angle_beta   90.00
_cell.angle_gamma   90.00
#
_symmetry.space_group_name_H-M   'P 1'
#
loop_
_entity.id
_entity.type
_entity.pdbx_description
1 polymer ?
#
loop_
_entity_poly.entity_id
_entity_poly.type
_entity_poly.pdbx_seq_one_letter_code
_entity_poly.pdbx_strand_id
1 'polypeptide(L)'
;MEVTLLLEATENAFRIVERARTHAVGLLDTAVQFTAEQTRFFEEKRWELLFTGAQRRKTRFQNFVGAAFILFAFWVLLSGQFDAFHLTLGGICCLLVAYLFHDLLFANVRVGDMRIVAARFIAYIPWLIQQIVLSNFHVAGLVLRRRMPIDPQIVTFKTKLETDISSVTLANSITLTPGTITMDIKDGVYYVHALDQKVADELNAGEMEDRVAHIFMEADHLYVQDVLDAARIYGTLRV
;
A
#
# COMPACT_ATOMS: atom_id res chain seq x y z
N MET A 1 26.20 24.74 82.09
CA MET A 1 24.84 24.68 81.52
C MET A 1 24.72 25.55 80.28
N GLU A 2 25.26 26.78 80.28
CA GLU A 2 25.22 27.70 79.13
C GLU A 2 26.09 27.26 77.95
N VAL A 3 27.34 26.82 78.21
CA VAL A 3 28.28 26.37 77.15
C VAL A 3 27.76 25.12 76.42
N THR A 4 27.13 24.19 77.13
CA THR A 4 26.53 22.98 76.56
C THR A 4 25.34 23.29 75.64
N LEU A 5 24.50 24.26 76.01
CA LEU A 5 23.38 24.72 75.18
C LEU A 5 23.87 25.42 73.90
N LEU A 6 24.94 26.21 74.01
CA LEU A 6 25.55 26.89 72.86
C LEU A 6 26.16 25.89 71.87
N LEU A 7 26.86 24.87 72.38
CA LEU A 7 27.46 23.81 71.57
C LEU A 7 26.38 22.99 70.84
N GLU A 8 25.32 22.59 71.54
CA GLU A 8 24.19 21.85 70.97
C GLU A 8 23.43 22.69 69.92
N ALA A 9 23.24 23.98 70.17
CA ALA A 9 22.64 24.89 69.20
C ALA A 9 23.49 25.03 67.93
N THR A 10 24.82 25.16 68.07
CA THR A 10 25.72 25.24 66.91
C THR A 10 25.77 23.94 66.10
N GLU A 11 25.74 22.78 66.75
CA GLU A 11 25.71 21.49 66.07
C GLU A 11 24.38 21.28 65.32
N ASN A 12 23.25 21.66 65.93
CA ASN A 12 21.95 21.61 65.27
C ASN A 12 21.87 22.57 64.09
N ALA A 13 22.36 23.80 64.23
CA ALA A 13 22.42 24.76 63.13
C ALA A 13 23.28 24.23 61.97
N PHE A 14 24.45 23.65 62.27
CA PHE A 14 25.31 23.03 61.28
C PHE A 14 24.63 21.85 60.57
N ARG A 15 23.97 20.95 61.32
CA ARG A 15 23.21 19.82 60.75
C ARG A 15 22.06 20.27 59.85
N ILE A 16 21.37 21.35 60.19
CA ILE A 16 20.29 21.92 59.37
C ILE A 16 20.86 22.44 58.03
N VAL A 17 21.98 23.16 58.08
CA VAL A 17 22.64 23.68 56.88
C VAL A 17 23.16 22.56 55.98
N GLU A 18 23.78 21.52 56.55
CA GLU A 18 24.28 20.40 55.75
C GLU A 18 23.14 19.58 55.12
N ARG A 19 22.02 19.42 55.84
CA ARG A 19 20.80 18.79 55.31
C ARG A 19 20.17 19.61 54.19
N ALA A 20 20.12 20.93 54.33
CA ALA A 20 19.61 21.83 53.29
C ALA A 20 20.49 21.77 52.03
N ARG A 21 21.82 21.74 52.21
CA ARG A 21 22.79 21.63 51.11
C ARG A 21 22.63 20.31 50.35
N THR A 22 22.54 19.18 51.05
CA THR A 22 22.35 17.86 50.41
C THR A 22 21.03 17.76 49.66
N HIS A 23 19.94 18.29 50.21
CA HIS A 23 18.66 18.38 49.49
C HIS A 23 18.73 19.28 48.26
N ALA A 24 19.38 20.44 48.35
CA ALA A 24 19.51 21.36 47.24
C ALA A 24 20.32 20.74 46.08
N VAL A 25 21.40 20.01 46.39
CA VAL A 25 22.19 19.28 45.39
C VAL A 25 21.37 18.17 44.73
N GLY A 26 20.61 17.38 45.51
CA GLY A 26 19.75 16.34 44.94
C GLY A 26 18.65 16.88 44.01
N LEU A 27 18.08 18.04 44.34
CA LEU A 27 17.11 18.73 43.47
C LEU A 27 17.76 19.24 42.18
N LEU A 28 18.98 19.77 42.27
CA LEU A 28 19.77 20.21 41.10
C LEU A 28 20.07 19.04 40.16
N ASP A 29 20.53 17.91 40.70
CA ASP A 29 20.83 16.72 39.91
C ASP A 29 19.57 16.17 39.22
N THR A 30 18.44 16.15 39.94
CA THR A 30 17.14 15.73 39.37
C THR A 30 16.68 16.67 38.26
N ALA A 31 16.82 17.99 38.46
CA ALA A 31 16.45 18.98 37.44
C ALA A 31 17.34 18.89 36.20
N VAL A 32 18.65 18.65 36.38
CA VAL A 32 19.61 18.44 35.28
C VAL A 32 19.27 17.15 34.53
N GLN A 33 18.99 16.05 35.22
CA GLN A 33 18.58 14.79 34.58
C GLN A 33 17.28 14.96 33.79
N PHE A 34 16.26 15.60 34.36
CA PHE A 34 14.99 15.84 33.68
C PHE A 34 15.18 16.70 32.41
N THR A 35 16.03 17.74 32.50
CA THR A 35 16.36 18.60 31.36
C THR A 35 17.11 17.83 30.27
N ALA A 36 18.05 16.95 30.65
CA ALA A 36 18.81 16.10 29.73
C ALA A 36 17.94 15.04 29.05
N GLU A 37 17.01 14.41 29.79
CA GLU A 37 16.03 13.47 29.23
C GLU A 37 15.07 14.17 28.27
N GLN A 38 14.57 15.35 28.64
CA GLN A 38 13.74 16.15 27.74
C GLN A 38 14.47 16.50 26.45
N THR A 39 15.71 16.99 26.53
CA THR A 39 16.49 17.35 25.33
C THR A 39 16.75 16.15 24.43
N ARG A 40 17.12 14.99 24.99
CA ARG A 40 17.28 13.75 24.22
C ARG A 40 15.99 13.33 23.51
N PHE A 41 14.86 13.34 24.23
CA PHE A 41 13.56 13.01 23.65
C PHE A 41 13.16 13.98 22.52
N PHE A 42 13.40 15.28 22.69
CA PHE A 42 13.16 16.28 21.66
C PHE A 42 14.10 16.11 20.45
N GLU A 43 15.37 15.76 20.67
CA GLU A 43 16.31 15.48 19.58
C GLU A 43 15.93 14.22 18.81
N GLU A 44 15.58 13.12 19.47
CA GLU A 44 15.11 11.89 18.83
C GLU A 44 13.87 12.16 17.96
N LYS A 45 12.85 12.83 18.52
CA LYS A 45 11.66 13.22 17.73
C LYS A 45 12.00 14.16 16.58
N ARG A 46 12.94 15.10 16.77
CA ARG A 46 13.37 16.00 15.69
C ARG A 46 14.08 15.22 14.59
N TRP A 47 14.93 14.26 14.94
CA TRP A 47 15.58 13.38 13.98
C TRP A 47 14.56 12.53 13.22
N GLU A 48 13.61 11.90 13.91
CA GLU A 48 12.52 11.16 13.26
C GLU A 48 11.68 12.03 12.32
N LEU A 49 11.32 13.25 12.75
CA LEU A 49 10.57 14.20 11.92
C LEU A 49 11.38 14.68 10.70
N LEU A 50 12.69 14.92 10.86
CA LEU A 50 13.57 15.31 9.77
C LEU A 50 13.76 14.17 8.76
N PHE A 51 14.01 12.94 9.21
CA PHE A 51 14.13 11.77 8.33
C PHE A 51 12.82 11.46 7.61
N THR A 52 11.69 11.48 8.33
CA THR A 52 10.35 11.26 7.75
C THR A 52 9.99 12.36 6.74
N GLY A 53 10.32 13.63 7.04
CA GLY A 53 10.10 14.77 6.15
C GLY A 53 10.95 14.72 4.88
N ALA A 54 12.23 14.36 4.99
CA ALA A 54 13.12 14.18 3.86
C ALA A 54 12.67 13.02 2.95
N GLN A 55 12.25 11.90 3.55
CA GLN A 55 11.75 10.73 2.82
C GLN A 55 10.45 11.04 2.07
N ARG A 56 9.50 11.73 2.71
CA ARG A 56 8.27 12.23 2.05
C ARG A 56 8.57 13.16 0.88
N ARG A 57 9.51 14.10 1.03
CA ARG A 57 9.90 15.03 -0.04
C ARG A 57 10.50 14.30 -1.24
N LYS A 58 11.34 13.29 -1.01
CA LYS A 58 11.95 12.48 -2.07
C LYS A 58 10.90 11.68 -2.85
N THR A 59 9.99 11.01 -2.15
CA THR A 59 8.89 10.25 -2.78
C THR A 59 7.97 11.15 -3.59
N ARG A 60 7.62 12.32 -3.04
CA ARG A 60 6.77 13.29 -3.73
C ARG A 60 7.40 13.79 -5.04
N PHE A 61 8.70 14.07 -5.01
CA PHE A 61 9.43 14.47 -6.22
C PHE A 61 9.52 13.34 -7.24
N GLN A 62 9.76 12.10 -6.80
CA GLN A 62 9.76 10.93 -7.69
C GLN A 62 8.38 10.71 -8.34
N ASN A 63 7.30 10.84 -7.58
CA ASN A 63 5.93 10.75 -8.08
C ASN A 63 5.64 11.85 -9.10
N PHE A 64 6.08 13.08 -8.84
CA PHE A 64 5.95 14.19 -9.78
C PHE A 64 6.68 13.93 -11.10
N VAL A 65 7.94 13.51 -11.04
CA VAL A 65 8.74 13.22 -12.24
C VAL A 65 8.16 12.03 -13.01
N GLY A 66 7.74 10.98 -12.31
CA GLY A 66 7.09 9.81 -12.91
C GLY A 66 5.78 10.17 -13.61
N ALA A 67 4.93 10.96 -12.95
CA ALA A 67 3.68 11.45 -13.51
C ALA A 67 3.91 12.30 -14.77
N ALA A 68 4.83 13.28 -14.70
CA ALA A 68 5.15 14.14 -15.82
C ALA A 68 5.67 13.34 -17.03
N PHE A 69 6.53 12.35 -16.79
CA PHE A 69 7.07 11.49 -17.84
C PHE A 69 5.98 10.63 -18.50
N ILE A 70 5.14 9.96 -17.70
CA ILE A 70 4.05 9.11 -18.20
C ILE A 70 3.04 9.94 -18.99
N LEU A 71 2.63 11.09 -18.45
CA LEU A 71 1.71 12.02 -19.12
C LEU A 71 2.29 12.53 -20.44
N PHE A 72 3.58 12.89 -20.46
CA PHE A 72 4.22 13.39 -21.67
C PHE A 72 4.41 12.29 -22.72
N ALA A 73 4.80 11.08 -22.32
CA ALA A 73 4.88 9.93 -23.22
C ALA A 73 3.50 9.61 -23.84
N PHE A 74 2.44 9.64 -23.02
CA PHE A 74 1.07 9.47 -23.46
C PHE A 74 0.62 10.59 -24.43
N TRP A 75 0.98 11.84 -24.14
CA TRP A 75 0.73 12.99 -25.02
C TRP A 75 1.39 12.80 -26.39
N VAL A 76 2.68 12.45 -26.43
CA VAL A 76 3.41 12.23 -27.69
C VAL A 76 2.80 11.08 -28.49
N LEU A 77 2.43 9.99 -27.82
CA LEU A 77 1.78 8.83 -28.44
C LEU A 77 0.44 9.20 -29.09
N LEU A 78 -0.38 10.01 -28.43
CA LEU A 78 -1.68 10.45 -28.94
C LEU A 78 -1.57 11.55 -30.00
N SER A 79 -0.69 12.52 -29.79
CA SER A 79 -0.49 13.66 -30.69
C SER A 79 0.07 13.21 -32.04
N GLY A 80 1.06 12.29 -32.03
CA GLY A 80 1.77 11.84 -33.23
C GLY A 80 2.60 12.93 -33.93
N GLN A 81 2.61 14.15 -33.39
CA GLN A 81 3.32 15.31 -33.93
C GLN A 81 4.58 15.60 -33.13
N PHE A 82 5.70 15.79 -33.85
CA PHE A 82 7.05 15.93 -33.28
C PHE A 82 7.65 17.33 -33.49
N ASP A 83 6.86 18.29 -33.94
CA ASP A 83 7.29 19.67 -34.10
C ASP A 83 7.38 20.39 -32.75
N ALA A 84 8.29 21.38 -32.70
CA ALA A 84 8.70 22.04 -31.46
C ALA A 84 7.53 22.71 -30.73
N PHE A 85 6.50 23.16 -31.46
CA PHE A 85 5.32 23.77 -30.87
C PHE A 85 4.51 22.77 -30.05
N HIS A 86 4.16 21.60 -30.62
CA HIS A 86 3.39 20.58 -29.92
C HIS A 86 4.15 19.95 -28.76
N LEU A 87 5.46 19.78 -28.87
CA LEU A 87 6.29 19.23 -27.80
C LEU A 87 6.41 20.20 -26.62
N THR A 88 6.63 21.49 -26.87
CA THR A 88 6.73 22.49 -25.79
C THR A 88 5.40 22.71 -25.09
N LEU A 89 4.30 22.82 -25.84
CA LEU A 89 2.96 22.95 -25.28
C LEU A 89 2.58 21.71 -24.46
N GLY A 90 2.82 20.51 -25.00
CA GLY A 90 2.59 19.25 -24.29
C GLY A 90 3.41 19.15 -23.01
N GLY A 91 4.68 19.56 -23.04
CA GLY A 91 5.56 19.56 -21.88
C GLY A 91 5.05 20.47 -20.76
N ILE A 92 4.64 21.70 -21.09
CA ILE A 92 4.09 22.66 -20.12
C ILE A 92 2.79 22.11 -19.50
N CYS A 93 1.87 21.60 -20.32
CA CYS A 93 0.61 21.03 -19.84
C CYS A 93 0.85 19.83 -18.93
N CYS A 94 1.72 18.89 -19.32
CA CYS A 94 2.01 17.69 -18.53
C CYS A 94 2.68 18.04 -17.19
N LEU A 95 3.58 19.02 -17.16
CA LEU A 95 4.20 19.51 -15.93
C LEU A 95 3.17 20.17 -14.99
N LEU A 96 2.25 20.97 -15.53
CA LEU A 96 1.19 21.59 -14.75
C LEU A 96 0.25 20.54 -14.14
N VAL A 97 -0.17 19.56 -14.94
CA VAL A 97 -1.02 18.46 -14.46
C VAL A 97 -0.29 17.63 -13.42
N ALA A 98 0.97 17.26 -13.65
CA ALA A 98 1.77 16.55 -12.66
C ALA A 98 1.92 17.36 -11.36
N TYR A 99 2.11 18.68 -11.45
CA TYR A 99 2.25 19.54 -10.28
C TYR A 99 1.00 19.50 -9.40
N LEU A 100 -0.19 19.53 -10.02
CA LEU A 100 -1.47 19.50 -9.33
C LEU A 100 -1.87 18.10 -8.83
N PHE A 101 -1.53 17.04 -9.57
CA PHE A 101 -2.14 15.71 -9.40
C PHE A 101 -1.16 14.54 -9.19
N HIS A 102 0.15 14.78 -9.05
CA HIS A 102 1.13 13.69 -8.85
C HIS A 102 0.86 12.81 -7.62
N ASP A 103 0.22 13.37 -6.58
CA ASP A 103 -0.12 12.64 -5.36
C ASP A 103 -1.25 11.61 -5.59
N LEU A 104 -2.10 11.79 -6.63
CA LEU A 104 -3.18 10.84 -6.96
C LEU A 104 -2.70 9.62 -7.74
N LEU A 105 -1.70 9.79 -8.63
CA LEU A 105 -1.26 8.74 -9.55
C LEU A 105 -0.51 7.58 -8.85
N PHE A 106 0.11 7.85 -7.70
CA PHE A 106 0.96 6.89 -7.00
C PHE A 106 0.54 6.68 -5.55
N ALA A 107 -0.72 6.99 -5.21
CA ALA A 107 -1.18 7.10 -3.82
C ALA A 107 -0.95 5.85 -2.95
N ASN A 108 -0.76 4.65 -3.52
CA ASN A 108 -0.57 3.41 -2.76
C ASN A 108 0.49 2.45 -3.37
N VAL A 109 1.37 2.92 -4.25
CA VAL A 109 2.40 2.05 -4.85
C VAL A 109 3.65 2.08 -3.99
N ARG A 110 3.99 0.93 -3.38
CA ARG A 110 5.20 0.76 -2.56
C ARG A 110 6.42 1.12 -3.41
N VAL A 111 7.09 2.22 -3.04
CA VAL A 111 8.19 2.82 -3.81
C VAL A 111 9.44 1.95 -3.69
N GLY A 112 9.57 0.98 -4.60
CA GLY A 112 10.70 0.05 -4.68
C GLY A 112 10.56 -0.95 -5.83
N ASP A 113 9.33 -1.42 -6.09
CA ASP A 113 9.09 -2.56 -6.97
C ASP A 113 8.43 -2.22 -8.31
N MET A 114 8.21 -0.94 -8.62
CA MET A 114 7.46 -0.49 -9.81
C MET A 114 8.00 -1.09 -11.13
N ARG A 115 9.32 -1.26 -11.26
CA ARG A 115 9.92 -1.86 -12.47
C ARG A 115 9.57 -3.33 -12.62
N ILE A 116 9.55 -4.07 -11.50
CA ILE A 116 9.25 -5.50 -11.50
C ILE A 116 7.75 -5.71 -11.70
N VAL A 117 6.91 -4.93 -11.00
CA VAL A 117 5.45 -4.92 -11.19
C VAL A 117 5.12 -4.59 -12.64
N ALA A 118 5.72 -3.56 -13.23
CA ALA A 118 5.52 -3.21 -14.64
C ALA A 118 5.92 -4.34 -15.59
N ALA A 119 7.08 -4.99 -15.36
CA ALA A 119 7.52 -6.12 -16.18
C ALA A 119 6.58 -7.33 -16.06
N ARG A 120 6.15 -7.68 -14.85
CA ARG A 120 5.19 -8.77 -14.61
C ARG A 120 3.82 -8.46 -15.22
N PHE A 121 3.37 -7.20 -15.13
CA PHE A 121 2.13 -6.75 -15.74
C PHE A 121 2.19 -6.84 -17.28
N ILE A 122 3.30 -6.40 -17.90
CA ILE A 122 3.50 -6.54 -19.35
C ILE A 122 3.51 -8.02 -19.77
N ALA A 123 4.13 -8.90 -18.98
CA ALA A 123 4.12 -10.34 -19.25
C ALA A 123 2.73 -10.99 -19.07
N TYR A 124 1.86 -10.39 -18.26
CA TYR A 124 0.47 -10.83 -18.07
C TYR A 124 -0.45 -10.46 -19.24
N ILE A 125 -0.22 -9.31 -19.89
CA ILE A 125 -1.08 -8.81 -20.99
C ILE A 125 -1.31 -9.85 -22.10
N PRO A 126 -0.30 -10.53 -22.67
CA PRO A 126 -0.53 -11.53 -23.71
C PRO A 126 -1.46 -12.68 -23.29
N TRP A 127 -1.33 -13.13 -22.03
CA TRP A 127 -2.20 -14.17 -21.48
C TRP A 127 -3.64 -13.65 -21.32
N LEU A 128 -3.81 -12.42 -20.81
CA LEU A 128 -5.13 -11.81 -20.69
C LEU A 128 -5.80 -11.65 -22.07
N ILE A 129 -5.06 -11.20 -23.08
CA ILE A 129 -5.56 -11.10 -24.46
C ILE A 129 -6.04 -12.46 -24.97
N GLN A 130 -5.28 -13.53 -24.70
CA GLN A 130 -5.70 -14.89 -25.06
C GLN A 130 -7.04 -15.26 -24.39
N GLN A 131 -7.21 -14.98 -23.09
CA GLN A 131 -8.47 -15.24 -22.38
C GLN A 131 -9.65 -14.44 -22.95
N ILE A 132 -9.43 -13.17 -23.28
CA ILE A 132 -10.43 -12.30 -23.92
C ILE A 132 -10.86 -12.90 -25.27
N VAL A 133 -9.90 -13.31 -26.11
CA VAL A 133 -10.18 -13.89 -27.42
C VAL A 133 -10.94 -15.21 -27.31
N LEU A 134 -10.52 -16.12 -26.43
CA LEU A 134 -11.19 -17.40 -26.20
C LEU A 134 -12.63 -17.21 -25.70
N SER A 135 -12.81 -16.31 -24.74
CA SER A 135 -14.11 -16.01 -24.16
C SER A 135 -15.03 -15.32 -25.17
N ASN A 136 -14.49 -14.46 -26.05
CA ASN A 136 -15.26 -13.88 -27.14
C ASN A 136 -15.77 -14.95 -28.12
N PHE A 137 -14.95 -15.93 -28.49
CA PHE A 137 -15.41 -17.06 -29.32
C PHE A 137 -16.50 -17.88 -28.62
N HIS A 138 -16.38 -18.08 -27.31
CA HIS A 138 -17.40 -18.77 -26.52
C HIS A 138 -18.74 -18.01 -26.55
N VAL A 139 -18.73 -16.71 -26.22
CA VAL A 139 -19.93 -15.86 -26.24
C VAL A 139 -20.53 -15.76 -27.64
N ALA A 140 -19.71 -15.58 -28.68
CA ALA A 140 -20.19 -15.58 -30.07
C ALA A 140 -20.87 -16.91 -30.42
N GLY A 141 -20.31 -18.04 -29.97
CA GLY A 141 -20.91 -19.36 -30.12
C GLY A 141 -22.25 -19.51 -29.38
N LEU A 142 -22.43 -18.89 -28.22
CA LEU A 142 -23.70 -18.86 -27.50
C LEU A 142 -24.76 -18.04 -28.24
N VAL A 143 -24.40 -16.86 -28.72
CA VAL A 143 -25.32 -15.94 -29.43
C VAL A 143 -25.77 -16.52 -30.79
N LEU A 144 -24.87 -17.19 -31.51
CA LEU A 144 -25.19 -17.78 -32.82
C LEU A 144 -26.06 -19.05 -32.72
N ARG A 145 -26.14 -19.69 -31.55
CA ARG A 145 -27.00 -20.86 -31.35
C ARG A 145 -28.46 -20.42 -31.32
N ARG A 146 -29.27 -20.99 -32.22
CA ARG A 146 -30.72 -20.73 -32.30
C ARG A 146 -31.48 -20.93 -30.98
N ARG A 147 -31.01 -21.82 -30.09
CA ARG A 147 -31.62 -22.09 -28.79
C ARG A 147 -31.12 -21.18 -27.66
N MET A 148 -30.08 -20.37 -27.90
CA MET A 148 -29.41 -19.48 -26.92
C MET A 148 -29.36 -20.08 -25.50
N PRO A 149 -28.58 -21.16 -25.28
CA PRO A 149 -28.44 -21.77 -23.97
C PRO A 149 -27.57 -20.86 -23.09
N ILE A 150 -28.15 -19.80 -22.55
CA ILE A 150 -27.55 -18.93 -21.54
C ILE A 150 -28.11 -19.32 -20.17
N ASP A 151 -27.24 -19.42 -19.17
CA ASP A 151 -27.58 -19.72 -17.78
C ASP A 151 -26.91 -18.70 -16.86
N PRO A 152 -27.46 -17.47 -16.81
CA PRO A 152 -26.85 -16.38 -16.07
C PRO A 152 -26.92 -16.61 -14.57
N GLN A 153 -25.79 -16.41 -13.89
CA GLN A 153 -25.68 -16.61 -12.45
C GLN A 153 -24.72 -15.60 -11.82
N ILE A 154 -24.90 -15.38 -10.51
CA ILE A 154 -23.99 -14.54 -9.73
C ILE A 154 -23.01 -15.47 -9.01
N VAL A 155 -21.74 -15.38 -9.40
CA VAL A 155 -20.64 -16.04 -8.72
C VAL A 155 -20.10 -15.11 -7.64
N THR A 156 -19.91 -15.65 -6.45
CA THR A 156 -19.36 -14.92 -5.32
C THR A 156 -18.13 -15.64 -4.82
N PHE A 157 -16.99 -14.95 -4.74
CA PHE A 157 -15.76 -15.50 -4.19
C PHE A 157 -15.04 -14.46 -3.33
N LYS A 158 -14.35 -14.93 -2.29
CA LYS A 158 -13.54 -14.09 -1.42
C LYS A 158 -12.14 -13.97 -2.02
N THR A 159 -11.69 -12.75 -2.26
CA THR A 159 -10.34 -12.51 -2.76
C THR A 159 -9.31 -12.64 -1.65
N LYS A 160 -8.12 -13.03 -2.06
CA LYS A 160 -6.91 -13.04 -1.23
C LYS A 160 -5.98 -11.85 -1.50
N LEU A 161 -6.40 -10.94 -2.37
CA LEU A 161 -5.67 -9.72 -2.69
C LEU A 161 -5.77 -8.70 -1.56
N GLU A 162 -4.64 -8.04 -1.26
CA GLU A 162 -4.53 -7.07 -0.15
C GLU A 162 -4.58 -5.62 -0.63
N THR A 163 -4.13 -5.34 -1.86
CA THR A 163 -4.04 -3.95 -2.35
C THR A 163 -5.24 -3.54 -3.22
N ASP A 164 -5.58 -2.26 -3.16
CA ASP A 164 -6.64 -1.69 -4.01
C ASP A 164 -6.31 -1.85 -5.50
N ILE A 165 -5.04 -1.70 -5.87
CA ILE A 165 -4.63 -1.76 -7.27
C ILE A 165 -4.69 -3.19 -7.82
N SER A 166 -4.34 -4.20 -7.02
CA SER A 166 -4.50 -5.60 -7.41
C SER A 166 -5.97 -5.96 -7.52
N SER A 167 -6.79 -5.51 -6.57
CA SER A 167 -8.24 -5.71 -6.59
C SER A 167 -8.89 -5.11 -7.84
N VAL A 168 -8.57 -3.85 -8.16
CA VAL A 168 -9.07 -3.17 -9.36
C VAL A 168 -8.57 -3.84 -10.64
N THR A 169 -7.33 -4.32 -10.65
CA THR A 169 -6.77 -5.06 -11.80
C THR A 169 -7.54 -6.36 -12.04
N LEU A 170 -7.79 -7.15 -10.99
CA LEU A 170 -8.59 -8.37 -11.10
C LEU A 170 -10.01 -8.08 -11.59
N ALA A 171 -10.68 -7.08 -11.00
CA ALA A 171 -12.04 -6.68 -11.38
C ALA A 171 -12.15 -6.30 -12.86
N ASN A 172 -11.18 -5.54 -13.36
CA ASN A 172 -11.11 -5.14 -14.75
C ASN A 172 -10.79 -6.32 -15.67
N SER A 173 -9.86 -7.20 -15.27
CA SER A 173 -9.53 -8.41 -16.05
C SER A 173 -10.74 -9.34 -16.22
N ILE A 174 -11.51 -9.54 -15.14
CA ILE A 174 -12.78 -10.29 -15.18
C ILE A 174 -13.73 -9.59 -16.16
N THR A 175 -14.04 -8.31 -15.94
CA THR A 175 -15.00 -7.56 -16.78
C THR A 175 -14.61 -7.49 -18.26
N LEU A 176 -13.32 -7.46 -18.57
CA LEU A 176 -12.82 -7.49 -19.95
C LEU A 176 -12.98 -8.86 -20.62
N THR A 177 -13.16 -9.93 -19.85
CA THR A 177 -13.33 -11.29 -20.33
C THR A 177 -14.80 -11.49 -20.71
N PRO A 178 -15.14 -11.53 -22.01
CA PRO A 178 -16.54 -11.48 -22.45
C PRO A 178 -17.35 -12.63 -21.87
N GLY A 179 -18.51 -12.31 -21.28
CA GLY A 179 -19.33 -13.29 -20.55
C GLY A 179 -19.27 -13.13 -19.03
N THR A 180 -18.46 -12.20 -18.50
CA THR A 180 -18.51 -11.80 -17.09
C THR A 180 -18.59 -10.30 -16.89
N ILE A 181 -19.16 -9.86 -15.76
CA ILE A 181 -19.16 -8.46 -15.32
C ILE A 181 -18.97 -8.46 -13.80
N THR A 182 -17.97 -7.73 -13.29
CA THR A 182 -17.85 -7.49 -11.85
C THR A 182 -18.89 -6.45 -11.44
N MET A 183 -19.83 -6.84 -10.58
CA MET A 183 -20.93 -5.98 -10.11
C MET A 183 -20.54 -5.14 -8.91
N ASP A 184 -19.89 -5.77 -7.94
CA ASP A 184 -19.51 -5.12 -6.67
C ASP A 184 -18.32 -5.84 -6.03
N ILE A 185 -17.59 -5.11 -5.20
CA ILE A 185 -16.50 -5.62 -4.37
C ILE A 185 -16.71 -5.08 -2.96
N LYS A 186 -17.08 -5.96 -2.03
CA LYS A 186 -17.39 -5.57 -0.66
C LYS A 186 -16.68 -6.47 0.33
N ASP A 187 -15.94 -5.89 1.27
CA ASP A 187 -15.22 -6.62 2.33
C ASP A 187 -14.31 -7.75 1.80
N GLY A 188 -13.67 -7.52 0.65
CA GLY A 188 -12.83 -8.51 -0.04
C GLY A 188 -13.62 -9.63 -0.71
N VAL A 189 -14.92 -9.45 -0.94
CA VAL A 189 -15.79 -10.40 -1.65
C VAL A 189 -16.19 -9.80 -2.99
N TYR A 190 -15.94 -10.55 -4.06
CA TYR A 190 -16.31 -10.21 -5.42
C TYR A 190 -17.67 -10.77 -5.75
N TYR A 191 -18.54 -9.92 -6.30
CA TYR A 191 -19.82 -10.31 -6.87
C TYR A 191 -19.73 -10.18 -8.38
N VAL A 192 -19.71 -11.32 -9.09
CA VAL A 192 -19.52 -11.36 -10.54
C VAL A 192 -20.72 -11.98 -11.20
N HIS A 193 -21.30 -11.27 -12.16
CA HIS A 193 -22.33 -11.83 -13.03
C HIS A 193 -21.67 -12.61 -14.16
N ALA A 194 -21.91 -13.92 -14.24
CA ALA A 194 -21.48 -14.79 -15.32
C ALA A 194 -22.65 -15.07 -16.28
N LEU A 195 -22.37 -15.13 -17.58
CA LEU A 195 -23.37 -15.35 -18.64
C LEU A 195 -23.80 -16.81 -18.77
N ASP A 196 -22.93 -17.75 -18.41
CA ASP A 196 -23.12 -19.20 -18.53
C ASP A 196 -22.31 -19.95 -17.47
N GLN A 197 -22.70 -21.20 -17.17
CA GLN A 197 -22.05 -22.05 -16.18
C GLN A 197 -20.56 -22.25 -16.44
N LYS A 198 -20.17 -22.44 -17.70
CA LYS A 198 -18.76 -22.64 -18.07
C LYS A 198 -17.87 -21.47 -17.61
N VAL A 199 -18.38 -20.26 -17.77
CA VAL A 199 -17.67 -19.03 -17.40
C VAL A 199 -17.60 -18.89 -15.87
N ALA A 200 -18.67 -19.29 -15.17
CA ALA A 200 -18.67 -19.33 -13.72
C ALA A 200 -17.62 -20.32 -13.16
N ASP A 201 -17.49 -21.50 -13.78
CA ASP A 201 -16.52 -22.51 -13.37
C ASP A 201 -15.07 -22.05 -13.61
N GLU A 202 -14.79 -21.38 -14.73
CA GLU A 202 -13.47 -20.80 -15.04
C GLU A 202 -13.08 -19.72 -14.02
N LEU A 203 -14.03 -18.91 -13.57
CA LEU A 203 -13.78 -17.89 -12.55
C LEU A 203 -13.44 -18.52 -11.18
N ASN A 204 -14.13 -19.58 -10.80
CA ASN A 204 -13.88 -20.31 -9.55
C ASN A 204 -12.53 -21.06 -9.54
N ALA A 205 -11.90 -21.28 -10.70
CA ALA A 205 -10.60 -21.92 -10.78
C ALA A 205 -9.45 -21.06 -10.21
N GLY A 206 -9.66 -19.74 -10.04
CA GLY A 206 -8.71 -18.84 -9.37
C GLY A 206 -7.44 -18.48 -10.15
N GLU A 207 -7.21 -19.04 -11.34
CA GLU A 207 -5.98 -18.80 -12.12
C GLU A 207 -5.74 -17.30 -12.40
N MET A 208 -6.81 -16.55 -12.67
CA MET A 208 -6.71 -15.11 -12.93
C MET A 208 -6.28 -14.34 -11.68
N GLU A 209 -6.82 -14.70 -10.51
CA GLU A 209 -6.44 -14.10 -9.23
C GLU A 209 -4.98 -14.40 -8.90
N ASP A 210 -4.51 -15.64 -9.09
CA ASP A 210 -3.12 -16.04 -8.87
C ASP A 210 -2.14 -15.22 -9.71
N ARG A 211 -2.48 -15.01 -10.98
CA ARG A 211 -1.65 -14.22 -11.90
C ARG A 211 -1.61 -12.76 -11.48
N VAL A 212 -2.74 -12.19 -11.02
CA VAL A 212 -2.78 -10.82 -10.51
C VAL A 212 -1.97 -10.69 -9.22
N ALA A 213 -2.14 -11.61 -8.27
CA ALA A 213 -1.36 -11.65 -7.03
C ALA A 213 0.15 -11.73 -7.32
N HIS A 214 0.55 -12.50 -8.34
CA HIS A 214 1.95 -12.57 -8.76
C HIS A 214 2.47 -11.24 -9.33
N ILE A 215 1.66 -10.48 -10.09
CA ILE A 215 2.08 -9.17 -10.62
C ILE A 215 2.43 -8.21 -9.49
N PHE A 216 1.58 -8.15 -8.47
CA PHE A 216 1.71 -7.21 -7.36
C PHE A 216 2.53 -7.75 -6.17
N MET A 217 3.13 -8.94 -6.32
CA MET A 217 3.94 -9.60 -5.29
C MET A 217 3.17 -9.94 -4.00
N GLU A 218 1.85 -10.03 -4.09
CA GLU A 218 0.98 -10.43 -2.97
C GLU A 218 1.00 -11.97 -2.80
N ALA A 219 1.40 -12.70 -3.83
CA ALA A 219 1.55 -14.16 -3.83
C ALA A 219 2.57 -14.70 -2.80
N ASP A 220 3.60 -13.93 -2.44
CA ASP A 220 4.69 -14.42 -1.57
C ASP A 220 4.29 -14.50 -0.08
N HIS A 221 3.29 -13.72 0.36
CA HIS A 221 2.74 -13.79 1.72
C HIS A 221 1.69 -14.92 1.88
N LEU A 222 1.08 -15.34 0.76
CA LEU A 222 0.00 -16.33 0.73
C LEU A 222 0.48 -17.75 1.00
N TYR A 223 1.67 -18.14 0.55
CA TYR A 223 2.26 -19.45 0.89
C TYR A 223 2.48 -19.63 2.40
N VAL A 224 2.76 -18.55 3.13
CA VAL A 224 2.99 -18.62 4.56
C VAL A 224 1.67 -18.78 5.31
N GLN A 225 0.62 -18.06 4.91
CA GLN A 225 -0.70 -18.16 5.56
C GLN A 225 -1.41 -19.48 5.28
N ASP A 226 -1.41 -19.98 4.03
CA ASP A 226 -2.02 -21.27 3.70
C ASP A 226 -1.34 -22.43 4.45
N VAL A 227 0.00 -22.40 4.58
CA VAL A 227 0.75 -23.39 5.36
C VAL A 227 0.46 -23.25 6.86
N LEU A 228 0.35 -22.03 7.38
CA LEU A 228 0.05 -21.79 8.79
C LEU A 228 -1.38 -22.18 9.16
N ASP A 229 -2.36 -21.92 8.29
CA ASP A 229 -3.76 -22.28 8.49
C ASP A 229 -3.95 -23.80 8.38
N ALA A 230 -3.32 -24.44 7.40
CA ALA A 230 -3.29 -25.90 7.32
C ALA A 230 -2.61 -26.51 8.56
N ALA A 231 -1.47 -25.97 9.00
CA ALA A 231 -0.78 -26.43 10.21
C ALA A 231 -1.62 -26.22 11.48
N ARG A 232 -2.38 -25.13 11.56
CA ARG A 232 -3.29 -24.83 12.68
C ARG A 232 -4.46 -25.79 12.74
N ILE A 233 -5.05 -26.14 11.60
CA ILE A 233 -6.12 -27.14 11.46
C ILE A 233 -5.61 -28.53 11.86
N TYR A 234 -4.43 -28.93 11.39
CA TYR A 234 -3.81 -30.20 11.80
C TYR A 234 -3.44 -30.21 13.30
N GLY A 235 -3.06 -29.07 13.88
CA GLY A 235 -2.81 -28.93 15.30
C GLY A 235 -4.08 -29.04 16.16
N THR A 236 -5.24 -28.65 15.64
CA THR A 236 -6.54 -28.75 16.35
C THR A 236 -7.18 -30.14 16.21
N LEU A 237 -6.90 -30.86 15.13
CA LEU A 237 -7.34 -32.26 14.91
C LEU A 237 -6.48 -33.30 15.64
N ARG A 238 -5.41 -32.89 16.33
CA ARG A 238 -4.48 -33.77 17.04
C ARG A 238 -4.74 -33.85 18.55
N VAL A 239 -5.99 -33.65 18.98
CA VAL A 239 -6.47 -33.86 20.36
C VAL A 239 -7.48 -35.00 20.38
#